data_AF-A0A2N3A3F9-F1
#
_entry.id   AF-A0A2N3A3F9-F1
#
_cell.length_a   1.000
_cell.length_b   1.000
_cell.length_c   1.000
_cell.angle_alpha   90.00
_cell.angle_beta   90.00
_cell.angle_gamma   90.00
#
_symmetry.space_group_name_H-M   'P 1'
#
loop_
_entity.id
_entity.type
_entity.pdbx_description
1 polymer ?
#
loop_
_entity_poly.entity_id
_entity_poly.type
_entity_poly.pdbx_seq_one_letter_code
_entity_poly.pdbx_strand_id
1 'polypeptide(L)'
;MPIDWNQIVTEAANATDEHFANQISSITRFNDTEINQLILDTGISQQDLASTLKEVKDTTKSNESKAIAIGNIEKGVDVLIAIAARLM
;
A
#
# COMPACT_ATOMS: atom_id res chain seq x y z
N MET A 1 -25.07 32.86 -14.70
CA MET A 1 -25.56 31.48 -14.90
C MET A 1 -25.76 30.87 -13.52
N PRO A 2 -26.86 30.13 -13.27
CA PRO A 2 -27.06 29.42 -12.01
C PRO A 2 -25.97 28.35 -11.87
N ILE A 3 -25.44 28.17 -10.66
CA ILE A 3 -24.54 27.05 -10.37
C ILE A 3 -25.37 25.78 -10.42
N ASP A 4 -25.01 24.83 -11.28
CA ASP A 4 -25.62 23.51 -11.32
C ASP A 4 -24.97 22.62 -10.26
N TRP A 5 -25.54 22.66 -9.06
CA TRP A 5 -25.08 21.87 -7.93
C TRP A 5 -25.16 20.36 -8.18
N ASN A 6 -26.07 19.89 -9.04
CA ASN A 6 -26.20 18.46 -9.33
C ASN A 6 -25.03 17.98 -10.22
N GLN A 7 -24.61 18.81 -11.17
CA GLN A 7 -23.44 18.51 -11.99
C GLN A 7 -22.17 18.43 -11.13
N ILE A 8 -21.97 19.39 -10.22
CA ILE A 8 -20.80 19.42 -9.32
C ILE A 8 -20.76 18.17 -8.42
N VAL A 9 -21.91 17.75 -7.88
CA VAL A 9 -22.00 16.54 -7.05
C VAL A 9 -21.65 15.28 -7.84
N THR A 10 -22.12 15.19 -9.09
CA THR A 10 -21.84 14.04 -9.96
C THR A 10 -20.36 13.96 -10.33
N GLU A 11 -19.74 15.09 -10.68
CA GLU A 11 -18.31 15.16 -10.98
C GLU A 11 -17.45 14.80 -9.75
N ALA A 12 -17.83 15.27 -8.56
CA ALA A 12 -17.12 14.95 -7.33
C ALA A 12 -17.21 13.46 -6.97
N ALA A 13 -18.37 12.83 -7.19
CA ALA A 13 -18.55 11.40 -6.98
C ALA A 13 -17.65 10.59 -7.92
N ASN A 14 -17.70 10.90 -9.22
CA ASN A 14 -16.87 10.22 -10.22
C ASN A 14 -15.36 10.38 -9.96
N ALA A 15 -14.92 11.59 -9.60
CA ALA A 15 -13.52 11.83 -9.26
C ALA A 15 -13.07 11.08 -8.00
N THR A 16 -13.97 10.91 -7.02
CA THR A 16 -13.69 10.15 -5.80
C THR A 16 -13.56 8.66 -6.13
N ASP A 17 -14.48 8.11 -6.92
CA ASP A 17 -14.46 6.71 -7.34
C ASP A 17 -13.22 6.40 -8.19
N GLU A 18 -12.86 7.28 -9.14
CA GLU A 18 -11.67 7.13 -9.97
C GLU A 18 -10.38 7.18 -9.12
N HIS A 19 -10.29 8.13 -8.18
CA HIS A 19 -9.14 8.23 -7.29
C HIS A 19 -9.01 7.01 -6.37
N PHE A 20 -10.15 6.45 -5.92
CA PHE A 20 -10.18 5.23 -5.14
C PHE A 20 -9.72 4.02 -5.97
N ALA A 21 -10.32 3.79 -7.14
CA ALA A 21 -9.97 2.69 -8.04
C ALA A 21 -8.48 2.72 -8.43
N ASN A 22 -7.93 3.90 -8.72
CA ASN A 22 -6.52 4.09 -9.01
C ASN A 22 -5.60 3.74 -7.82
N GLN A 23 -5.99 4.10 -6.59
CA GLN A 23 -5.21 3.74 -5.41
C GLN A 23 -5.20 2.22 -5.20
N ILE A 24 -6.35 1.56 -5.33
CA ILE A 24 -6.47 0.12 -5.11
C ILE A 24 -5.74 -0.66 -6.22
N SER A 25 -5.89 -0.27 -7.48
CA SER A 25 -5.18 -0.90 -8.60
C SER A 25 -3.66 -0.64 -8.57
N SER A 26 -3.20 0.45 -7.93
CA SER A 26 -1.77 0.70 -7.73
C SER A 26 -1.13 -0.18 -6.65
N ILE A 27 -1.95 -0.80 -5.78
CA ILE A 27 -1.51 -1.63 -4.65
C ILE A 27 -1.83 -3.11 -4.90
N THR A 28 -2.89 -3.39 -5.66
CA THR A 28 -3.41 -4.72 -5.94
C THR A 28 -3.42 -5.00 -7.44
N ARG A 29 -3.68 -6.24 -7.86
CA ARG A 29 -3.90 -6.56 -9.28
C ARG A 29 -5.37 -6.53 -9.67
N PHE A 30 -6.24 -6.01 -8.80
CA PHE A 30 -7.66 -6.00 -9.03
C PHE A 30 -8.04 -4.95 -10.07
N ASN A 31 -9.00 -5.30 -10.91
CA ASN A 31 -9.71 -4.35 -11.77
C ASN A 31 -10.93 -3.77 -11.04
N ASP A 32 -11.50 -2.70 -11.58
CA ASP A 32 -12.62 -1.97 -10.96
C ASP A 32 -13.85 -2.85 -10.67
N THR A 33 -14.09 -3.89 -11.48
CA THR A 33 -15.20 -4.83 -11.27
C THR A 33 -14.94 -5.70 -10.04
N GLU A 34 -13.71 -6.19 -9.88
CA GLU A 34 -13.31 -6.99 -8.71
C GLU A 34 -13.32 -6.15 -7.43
N ILE A 35 -12.92 -4.88 -7.52
CA ILE A 35 -12.96 -3.94 -6.39
C ILE A 35 -14.40 -3.68 -5.95
N ASN A 36 -15.30 -3.40 -6.90
CA ASN A 36 -16.72 -3.20 -6.60
C ASN A 36 -17.37 -4.46 -6.02
N GLN A 37 -17.04 -5.64 -6.54
CA GLN A 37 -17.53 -6.90 -6.00
C GLN A 37 -17.05 -7.11 -4.56
N LEU A 38 -15.78 -6.82 -4.27
CA LEU A 38 -15.23 -6.93 -2.92
C LEU A 38 -15.95 -6.02 -1.92
N ILE A 39 -16.26 -4.79 -2.32
CA ILE A 39 -17.03 -3.83 -1.51
C ILE A 39 -18.44 -4.37 -1.22
N LEU A 40 -19.12 -4.89 -2.23
CA LEU A 40 -20.46 -5.46 -2.09
C LEU A 40 -20.47 -6.70 -1.19
N ASP A 41 -19.52 -7.61 -1.39
CA ASP A 41 -19.45 -8.89 -0.67
C ASP A 41 -19.11 -8.70 0.82
N THR A 42 -18.27 -7.70 1.13
CA THR A 42 -17.77 -7.47 2.50
C THR A 42 -18.53 -6.39 3.25
N GLY A 43 -19.24 -5.50 2.54
CA GLY A 43 -19.85 -4.30 3.10
C GLY A 43 -18.84 -3.26 3.60
N ILE A 44 -17.55 -3.43 3.29
CA ILE A 44 -16.51 -2.47 3.67
C ILE A 44 -16.68 -1.17 2.88
N SER A 45 -16.42 -0.02 3.50
CA SER A 45 -16.38 1.23 2.75
C SER A 45 -15.16 1.28 1.83
N GLN A 46 -15.25 2.01 0.72
CA GLN A 46 -14.10 2.29 -0.15
C GLN A 46 -12.92 2.85 0.66
N GLN A 47 -13.19 3.83 1.54
CA GLN A 47 -12.16 4.48 2.34
C GLN A 47 -11.43 3.50 3.28
N ASP A 48 -12.16 2.61 3.95
CA ASP A 48 -11.58 1.64 4.88
C ASP A 48 -10.76 0.58 4.13
N LEU A 49 -11.21 0.15 2.96
CA LEU A 49 -10.47 -0.76 2.09
C LEU A 49 -9.14 -0.14 1.62
N ALA A 50 -9.16 1.12 1.17
CA ALA A 50 -7.94 1.84 0.78
C ALA A 50 -6.98 2.00 1.96
N SER A 51 -7.50 2.36 3.14
CA SER A 51 -6.69 2.52 4.36
C SER A 51 -6.02 1.19 4.75
N THR A 52 -6.77 0.10 4.75
CA THR A 52 -6.28 -1.24 5.10
C THR A 52 -5.17 -1.69 4.15
N LEU A 53 -5.37 -1.55 2.83
CA LEU A 53 -4.37 -1.94 1.83
C LEU A 53 -3.11 -1.08 1.91
N LYS A 54 -3.26 0.21 2.24
CA LYS A 54 -2.13 1.10 2.48
C LYS A 54 -1.32 0.65 3.69
N GLU A 55 -1.97 0.32 4.80
CA GLU A 55 -1.30 -0.16 6.01
C GLU A 55 -0.54 -1.47 5.77
N VAL A 56 -1.14 -2.41 5.02
CA VAL A 56 -0.47 -3.65 4.61
C VAL A 56 0.76 -3.37 3.75
N LYS A 57 0.66 -2.46 2.77
CA LYS A 57 1.79 -2.05 1.92
C LYS A 57 2.91 -1.40 2.72
N ASP A 58 2.57 -0.46 3.60
CA ASP A 58 3.54 0.26 4.42
C ASP A 58 4.25 -0.68 5.40
N THR A 59 3.51 -1.63 6.00
CA THR A 59 4.09 -2.69 6.84
C THR A 59 5.00 -3.62 6.06
N THR A 60 4.62 -4.01 4.85
CA THR A 60 5.44 -4.86 3.98
C THR A 60 6.76 -4.18 3.62
N LYS A 61 6.71 -2.90 3.24
CA LYS A 61 7.92 -2.09 2.95
C LYS A 61 8.82 -1.93 4.18
N SER A 62 8.23 -1.76 5.35
CA SER A 62 8.96 -1.72 6.63
C SER A 62 9.70 -3.04 6.88
N ASN A 63 9.04 -4.17 6.63
CA ASN A 63 9.62 -5.49 6.83
C ASN A 63 10.75 -5.79 5.84
N GLU A 64 10.62 -5.43 4.55
CA GLU A 64 11.74 -5.51 3.60
C GLU A 64 12.94 -4.68 4.07
N SER A 65 12.70 -3.46 4.53
CA SER A 65 13.77 -2.59 5.04
C SER A 65 14.47 -3.21 6.26
N LYS A 66 13.70 -3.83 7.17
CA LYS A 66 14.24 -4.57 8.32
C LYS A 66 15.05 -5.80 7.87
N ALA A 67 14.57 -6.56 6.89
CA ALA A 67 15.29 -7.73 6.37
C ALA A 67 16.63 -7.34 5.74
N ILE A 68 16.67 -6.25 4.98
CA ILE A 68 17.91 -5.68 4.43
C ILE A 68 18.86 -5.27 5.57
N ALA A 69 18.35 -4.61 6.61
CA ALA A 69 19.16 -4.21 7.75
C ALA A 69 19.74 -5.42 8.50
N ILE A 70 18.97 -6.50 8.68
CA ILE A 70 19.44 -7.76 9.28
C ILE A 70 20.58 -8.35 8.43
N GLY A 71 20.43 -8.43 7.11
CA GLY A 71 21.48 -8.93 6.23
C GLY A 71 22.77 -8.10 6.28
N ASN A 72 22.67 -6.78 6.53
CA ASN A 72 23.84 -5.93 6.74
C ASN A 72 24.51 -6.18 8.10
N ILE A 73 23.72 -6.45 9.15
CA ILE A 73 24.25 -6.82 10.47
C ILE A 73 24.99 -8.16 10.39
N GLU A 74 24.42 -9.16 9.73
CA GLU A 74 25.06 -10.47 9.51
C GLU A 74 26.43 -10.32 8.84
N LYS A 75 26.50 -9.56 7.74
CA LYS A 75 27.77 -9.24 7.08
C LYS A 75 28.76 -8.52 8.01
N GLY A 76 28.27 -7.61 8.84
CA GLY A 76 29.10 -6.94 9.85
C GLY A 76 29.67 -7.91 10.88
N VAL A 77 28.87 -8.87 11.34
CA VAL A 77 29.30 -9.93 12.26
C VAL A 77 30.35 -10.83 11.59
N ASP A 78 30.15 -11.21 10.33
CA ASP A 78 31.13 -12.02 9.58
C ASP A 78 32.48 -11.30 9.45
N VAL A 79 32.47 -9.99 9.22
CA VAL A 79 33.70 -9.19 9.18
C VAL A 79 34.40 -9.19 10.53
N LEU A 80 33.67 -9.05 11.64
CA LEU A 80 34.24 -9.10 12.98
C LEU A 80 34.85 -10.49 13.29
N ILE A 81 34.18 -11.57 12.89
CA ILE A 81 34.71 -12.94 13.01
C ILE A 81 36.00 -13.09 12.19
N ALA A 82 36.02 -12.61 10.95
CA ALA A 82 37.20 -12.66 10.09
C ALA A 82 38.39 -11.87 10.65
N ILE A 83 38.13 -10.72 11.30
CA ILE A 83 39.17 -9.95 12.02
C ILE A 83 39.68 -10.75 13.22
N ALA A 84 38.78 -11.28 14.04
CA ALA A 84 39.15 -12.07 15.22
C ALA A 84 39.99 -13.30 14.82
N ALA A 85 39.61 -14.01 13.76
CA ALA A 85 40.34 -15.17 13.24
C ALA A 85 41.73 -14.81 12.68
N ARG A 86 41.99 -13.56 12.29
CA ARG A 86 43.32 -13.08 11.89
C ARG A 86 44.19 -12.62 13.06
N LEU A 87 43.60 -12.36 14.22
CA LEU A 87 44.29 -11.93 15.43
C LEU A 87 44.67 -13.09 16.35
N MET A 88 44.12 -14.29 16.10
CA MET A 88 44.53 -15.55 16.71
C MET A 88 45.58 -16.24 15.86
#